data_AF-A0A225UQ52-F1
#
_entry.id   AF-A0A225UQ52-F1
#
_cell.length_a   1.000
_cell.length_b   1.000
_cell.length_c   1.000
_cell.angle_alpha   90.00
_cell.angle_beta   90.00
_cell.angle_gamma   90.00
#
_symmetry.space_group_name_H-M   'P 1'
#
loop_
_entity.id
_entity.type
_entity.pdbx_description
1 polymer ?
#
loop_
_entity_poly.entity_id
_entity_poly.type
_entity_poly.pdbx_seq_one_letter_code
_entity_poly.pdbx_strand_id
1 'polypeptide(L)' 'RMSCRFAEWKHSLGPFFIFRALHPQLERFTYAHGGVQSTLDGIYISGENESMVDCSGIRLDSIISSDHIGTPFVVLRN' A
#
# COMPACT_ATOMS: atom_id res chain seq x y z
N ARG A 1 4.20 6.38 -13.56
CA ARG A 1 5.68 6.53 -13.41
C ARG A 1 5.95 7.02 -11.98
N MET A 2 6.88 6.40 -11.24
CA MET A 2 7.16 6.76 -9.85
C MET A 2 7.86 8.13 -9.79
N SER A 3 7.50 9.00 -8.84
CA SER A 3 8.18 10.31 -8.70
C SER A 3 9.59 10.12 -8.13
N CYS A 4 10.53 11.00 -8.51
CA CYS A 4 11.90 10.97 -7.98
C CYS A 4 11.91 11.13 -6.45
N ARG A 5 11.13 12.08 -5.92
CA ARG A 5 11.01 12.32 -4.47
C ARG A 5 10.49 11.11 -3.71
N PHE A 6 9.55 10.37 -4.29
CA PHE A 6 9.04 9.16 -3.66
C PHE A 6 10.07 8.03 -3.67
N ALA A 7 10.85 7.90 -4.75
CA ALA A 7 11.96 6.96 -4.81
C ALA A 7 13.05 7.31 -3.79
N GLU A 8 13.42 8.58 -3.65
CA GLU A 8 14.37 9.08 -2.66
C GLU A 8 13.90 8.81 -1.23
N TRP A 9 12.64 9.09 -0.91
CA TRP A 9 12.05 8.81 0.39
C TRP A 9 12.06 7.32 0.74
N LYS A 10 11.74 6.45 -0.22
CA LYS A 10 11.85 4.99 -0.02
C LYS A 10 13.29 4.54 0.20
N HIS A 11 14.26 5.19 -0.43
CA HIS A 11 15.66 4.85 -0.25
C HIS A 11 16.18 5.35 1.12
N SER A 12 15.79 6.54 1.57
CA SER A 12 16.33 7.15 2.78
C SER A 12 15.88 6.48 4.07
N LEU A 13 14.62 6.04 4.14
CA LEU A 13 14.06 5.40 5.33
C LEU A 13 14.04 3.86 5.25
N GLY A 14 14.35 3.30 4.07
CA GLY A 14 14.14 1.88 3.77
C GLY A 14 12.75 1.35 4.16
N PRO A 15 11.63 2.09 3.93
CA PRO A 15 10.34 1.64 4.38
C PRO A 15 9.84 0.50 3.49
N PHE A 16 9.33 -0.54 4.11
CA PHE A 16 8.73 -1.69 3.45
C PHE A 16 7.29 -1.37 3.06
N PHE A 17 7.00 -1.49 1.76
CA PHE A 17 5.63 -1.45 1.27
C PHE A 17 4.96 -2.79 1.56
N ILE A 18 4.17 -2.83 2.63
CA ILE A 18 3.70 -4.08 3.22
C ILE A 18 2.90 -4.95 2.25
N PHE A 19 1.99 -4.34 1.48
CA PHE A 19 1.19 -5.11 0.53
C PHE A 19 2.06 -5.83 -0.51
N ARG A 20 3.10 -5.18 -1.04
CA ARG A 20 3.99 -5.79 -2.04
C ARG A 20 4.90 -6.84 -1.41
N ALA A 21 5.32 -6.65 -0.16
CA ALA A 21 6.14 -7.63 0.56
C ALA A 21 5.39 -8.95 0.77
N LEU A 22 4.12 -8.87 1.20
CA LEU A 22 3.29 -10.06 1.43
C LEU A 22 2.69 -10.64 0.14
N HIS A 23 2.43 -9.81 -0.86
CA HIS A 23 1.74 -10.20 -2.10
C HIS A 23 2.55 -9.80 -3.34
N PRO A 24 3.78 -10.33 -3.54
CA PRO A 24 4.71 -9.85 -4.57
C PRO A 24 4.14 -9.95 -5.98
N GLN A 25 3.31 -10.95 -6.24
CA GLN A 25 2.73 -11.24 -7.56
C GLN A 25 1.34 -10.64 -7.77
N LEU A 26 0.69 -10.11 -6.73
CA LEU A 26 -0.64 -9.53 -6.89
C LEU A 26 -0.54 -8.11 -7.42
N GLU A 27 -1.24 -7.86 -8.51
CA GLU A 27 -1.54 -6.50 -8.93
C GLU A 27 -2.73 -5.98 -8.13
N ARG A 28 -2.65 -4.69 -7.77
CA ARG A 28 -3.63 -3.99 -6.97
C ARG A 28 -3.72 -2.58 -7.50
N PHE A 29 -4.91 -2.00 -7.42
CA PHE A 29 -5.13 -0.58 -7.57
C PHE A 29 -5.87 -0.10 -6.32
N THR A 30 -5.70 1.17 -5.97
CA THR A 30 -6.44 1.82 -4.88
C THR A 30 -7.19 3.06 -5.35
N TYR A 31 -6.89 3.49 -6.57
CA TYR A 31 -7.49 4.61 -7.25
C TYR A 31 -7.95 4.17 -8.64
N ALA A 32 -9.15 4.56 -9.03
CA ALA A 32 -9.70 4.35 -10.35
C ALA A 32 -10.57 5.53 -10.79
N HIS A 33 -10.15 6.27 -11.81
CA HIS A 33 -10.93 7.36 -12.39
C HIS A 33 -10.62 7.54 -13.87
N GLY A 34 -11.65 7.74 -14.70
CA GLY A 34 -11.46 8.05 -16.13
C GLY A 34 -10.64 7.01 -16.92
N GLY A 35 -10.74 5.73 -16.57
CA GLY A 35 -9.95 4.65 -17.18
C GLY A 35 -8.51 4.53 -16.67
N VAL A 36 -8.07 5.41 -15.76
CA VAL A 36 -6.79 5.31 -15.09
C VAL A 36 -6.94 4.46 -13.83
N GLN A 37 -6.10 3.45 -13.68
CA GLN A 37 -5.95 2.67 -12.45
C GLN A 37 -4.56 2.86 -11.87
N SER A 38 -4.47 3.12 -10.57
CA SER A 38 -3.18 3.32 -9.90
C SER A 38 -3.21 2.83 -8.46
N THR A 39 -2.04 2.45 -7.92
CA THR A 39 -1.85 2.26 -6.48
C THR A 39 -1.31 3.56 -5.90
N LEU A 40 -2.20 4.37 -5.30
CA LEU A 40 -1.84 5.61 -4.63
C LEU A 40 -1.84 5.49 -3.11
N ASP A 41 -2.53 4.48 -2.56
CA ASP A 41 -2.66 4.25 -1.14
C ASP A 41 -1.90 2.99 -0.72
N GLY A 42 -1.12 3.11 0.35
CA GLY A 42 -0.34 2.00 0.86
C GLY A 42 0.16 2.27 2.27
N ILE A 43 0.34 1.19 3.03
CA ILE A 43 0.97 1.25 4.35
C ILE A 43 2.45 0.91 4.18
N TYR A 44 3.28 1.78 4.71
CA TYR A 44 4.72 1.68 4.73
C TYR A 44 5.17 1.65 6.19
N ILE A 45 6.04 0.70 6.55
CA ILE A 45 6.64 0.62 7.88
C ILE A 45 8.15 0.49 7.77
N SER A 46 8.89 0.80 8.83
CA SER A 46 10.33 0.54 8.85
C SER A 46 10.61 -0.96 8.75
N GLY A 47 11.69 -1.35 8.06
CA GLY A 47 12.04 -2.76 7.87
C GLY A 47 12.25 -3.53 9.16
N GLU A 48 12.69 -2.86 10.24
CA GLU A 48 12.83 -3.47 11.57
C GLU A 48 11.49 -4.00 12.14
N ASN A 49 10.36 -3.41 11.71
CA ASN A 49 9.02 -3.77 12.16
C ASN A 49 8.29 -4.70 11.17
N GLU A 50 8.95 -5.12 10.07
CA GLU A 50 8.35 -6.03 9.08
C GLU A 50 7.86 -7.34 9.71
N SER A 51 8.66 -7.89 10.63
CA SER A 51 8.34 -9.14 11.32
C SER A 51 7.10 -9.07 12.23
N MET A 52 6.64 -7.86 12.56
CA MET A 52 5.41 -7.65 13.34
C MET A 52 4.15 -7.72 12.49
N VAL A 53 4.26 -7.76 11.16
CA VAL A 53 3.08 -7.82 10.29
C VAL A 53 2.62 -9.26 10.13
N ASP A 54 1.33 -9.48 10.40
CA ASP A 54 0.67 -10.77 10.17
C ASP A 54 0.01 -10.82 8.79
N CYS A 55 -0.83 -9.82 8.47
CA CYS A 55 -1.47 -9.73 7.16
C CYS A 55 -1.71 -8.29 6.71
N SER A 56 -2.04 -8.14 5.42
CA SER A 56 -2.43 -6.85 4.82
C SER A 56 -3.41 -7.02 3.68
N GLY A 57 -4.19 -5.98 3.42
CA GLY A 57 -5.16 -5.96 2.33
C GLY A 57 -5.78 -4.60 2.08
N ILE A 58 -6.87 -4.58 1.29
CA ILE A 58 -7.77 -3.43 1.13
C ILE A 58 -9.11 -3.79 1.73
N ARG A 59 -9.64 -2.90 2.54
CA ARG A 59 -11.03 -2.92 2.99
C ARG A 59 -11.89 -2.19 1.94
N LEU A 60 -12.69 -2.94 1.18
CA LEU A 60 -13.46 -2.41 0.03
C LEU A 60 -14.76 -1.72 0.45
N ASP A 61 -15.30 -2.03 1.63
CA ASP A 61 -16.53 -1.46 2.16
C ASP A 61 -16.34 -0.10 2.87
N SER A 62 -15.10 0.44 2.90
CA SER A 62 -14.80 1.66 3.65
C SER A 62 -14.99 2.96 2.88
N ILE A 63 -15.16 2.91 1.55
CA ILE A 63 -15.28 4.10 0.70
C ILE A 63 -16.40 3.89 -0.33
N ILE A 64 -17.46 4.68 -0.23
CA ILE A 64 -18.66 4.56 -1.07
C ILE A 64 -18.88 5.73 -2.05
N SER A 65 -18.08 6.79 -1.96
CA SER A 65 -18.28 8.02 -2.74
C SER A 65 -16.99 8.71 -3.19
N SER A 66 -15.92 7.94 -3.42
CA SER A 66 -14.65 8.46 -3.95
C SER A 66 -14.16 7.56 -5.09
N ASP A 67 -13.30 8.13 -5.91
CA ASP A 67 -12.46 7.45 -6.90
C ASP A 67 -11.41 6.51 -6.30
N HIS A 68 -11.26 6.50 -4.96
CA HIS A 68 -10.51 5.49 -4.25
C HIS A 68 -11.39 4.27 -3.92
N ILE A 69 -10.87 3.07 -4.17
CA ILE A 69 -11.66 1.82 -4.13
C ILE A 69 -11.69 1.13 -2.75
N GLY A 70 -11.11 1.75 -1.72
CA GLY A 70 -11.06 1.21 -0.36
C GLY A 70 -9.84 1.67 0.42
N THR A 71 -9.78 1.27 1.70
CA THR A 71 -8.71 1.68 2.61
C THR A 71 -7.70 0.55 2.82
N PRO A 72 -6.39 0.78 2.62
CA PRO A 72 -5.37 -0.21 2.99
C PRO A 72 -5.40 -0.50 4.50
N PHE A 73 -5.20 -1.76 4.88
CA PHE A 73 -5.05 -2.15 6.28
C PHE A 73 -3.88 -3.11 6.46
N VAL A 74 -3.37 -3.14 7.69
CA VAL A 74 -2.38 -4.09 8.18
C VAL A 74 -2.88 -4.65 9.50
N VAL A 75 -2.70 -5.95 9.72
CA VAL A 75 -2.86 -6.60 11.02
C VAL A 75 -1.47 -6.91 11.55
N LEU A 76 -1.24 -6.52 12.81
CA LEU A 76 0.01 -6.80 13.51
C LEU A 76 -0.14 -8.08 14.34
N ARG A 77 0.97 -8.81 14.50
CA ARG A 77 1.07 -9.94 15.42
C ARG A 77 0.94 -9.43 16.85
N ASN A 78 0.15 -10.13 17.66
CA ASN A 78 0.05 -9.93 19.10
C ASN A 78 1.20 -10.61 19.84
#